data_AF-A0A7K7Y810-F1
#
_entry.id   AF-A0A7K7Y810-F1
#
_cell.length_a   1.000
_cell.length_b   1.000
_cell.length_c   1.000
_cell.angle_alpha   90.00
_cell.angle_beta   90.00
_cell.angle_gamma   90.00
#
_symmetry.space_group_name_H-M   'P 1'
#
loop_
_entity.id
_entity.type
_entity.pdbx_description
1 polymer ?
#
loop_
_entity_poly.entity_id
_entity_poly.type
_entity_poly.pdbx_seq_one_letter_code
_entity_poly.pdbx_strand_id
1 'polypeptide(L)'
;AESGIAKHVSPVVWFYAPDFEAEQIVPFLTKYVESGFEAVWFASAFKGTTGPAQAWTPLSYHLKNHLSWLKVMQAVPRLAPLRLQGVVLTGWQRYDHYSVLCELLPVSIPSLAICLQTLVNGGFTEEAKRKVLDVLGLESVQLEQST
;
A
#
# COMPACT_ATOMS: atom_id res chain seq x y z
N ALA A 1 24.36 -15.95 -11.32
CA ALA A 1 24.35 -14.88 -10.30
C ALA A 1 25.74 -14.24 -10.25
N GLU A 2 26.01 -13.24 -11.08
CA GLU A 2 27.36 -12.68 -11.28
C GLU A 2 27.63 -11.37 -10.53
N SER A 3 26.61 -10.59 -10.17
CA SER A 3 26.81 -9.24 -9.58
C SER A 3 26.86 -9.20 -8.05
N GLY A 4 26.36 -10.22 -7.34
CA GLY A 4 26.26 -10.22 -5.87
C GLY A 4 25.27 -9.20 -5.28
N ILE A 5 24.54 -8.44 -6.10
CA ILE A 5 23.68 -7.32 -5.67
C ILE A 5 22.64 -7.68 -4.61
N ALA A 6 22.14 -8.91 -4.65
CA ALA A 6 21.12 -9.41 -3.73
C ALA A 6 21.56 -9.42 -2.25
N LYS A 7 22.88 -9.38 -1.98
CA LYS A 7 23.44 -9.27 -0.62
C LYS A 7 23.42 -7.85 -0.06
N HIS A 8 23.20 -6.85 -0.90
CA HIS A 8 23.37 -5.44 -0.55
C HIS A 8 22.08 -4.63 -0.64
N VAL A 9 21.05 -5.13 -1.34
CA VAL A 9 19.79 -4.42 -1.55
C VAL A 9 18.60 -5.33 -1.32
N SER A 10 17.47 -4.73 -0.95
CA SER A 10 16.18 -5.42 -0.87
C SER A 10 15.22 -4.78 -1.87
N PRO A 11 14.58 -5.55 -2.77
CA PRO A 11 13.60 -5.01 -3.70
C PRO A 11 12.39 -4.43 -2.95
N VAL A 12 11.84 -3.36 -3.51
CA VAL A 12 10.53 -2.82 -3.13
C VAL A 12 9.53 -3.23 -4.20
N VAL A 13 8.57 -4.09 -3.84
CA VAL A 13 7.50 -4.52 -4.76
C VAL A 13 6.28 -3.65 -4.53
N TRP A 14 5.75 -3.05 -5.60
CA TRP A 14 4.62 -2.14 -5.55
C TRP A 14 3.53 -2.57 -6.52
N PHE A 15 2.28 -2.34 -6.13
CA PHE A 15 1.09 -2.61 -6.91
C PHE A 15 -0.06 -1.83 -6.27
N TYR A 16 -0.69 -0.94 -7.06
CA TYR A 16 -1.61 0.07 -6.53
C TYR A 16 -3.08 -0.22 -6.83
N ALA A 17 -3.37 -1.30 -7.58
CA ALA A 17 -4.74 -1.72 -7.82
C ALA A 17 -5.44 -2.06 -6.49
N PRO A 18 -6.77 -1.85 -6.37
CA PRO A 18 -7.55 -2.33 -5.24
C PRO A 18 -7.91 -3.81 -5.46
N ASP A 19 -8.30 -4.50 -4.38
CA ASP A 19 -8.91 -5.85 -4.44
C ASP A 19 -8.11 -6.89 -5.25
N PHE A 20 -6.79 -6.77 -5.31
CA PHE A 20 -5.95 -7.80 -5.93
C PHE A 20 -5.71 -8.97 -4.97
N GLU A 21 -5.41 -10.13 -5.53
CA GLU A 21 -5.15 -11.35 -4.77
C GLU A 21 -3.64 -11.61 -4.63
N ALA A 22 -3.25 -12.24 -3.52
CA ALA A 22 -1.85 -12.45 -3.20
C ALA A 22 -1.13 -13.32 -4.25
N GLU A 23 -1.87 -14.24 -4.88
CA GLU A 23 -1.43 -15.13 -5.95
C GLU A 23 -0.95 -14.38 -7.19
N GLN A 24 -1.37 -13.12 -7.38
CA GLN A 24 -0.86 -12.27 -8.45
C GLN A 24 0.56 -11.77 -8.16
N ILE A 25 0.94 -11.63 -6.89
CA ILE A 25 2.23 -11.08 -6.45
C ILE A 25 3.25 -12.19 -6.15
N VAL A 26 2.81 -13.31 -5.55
CA VAL A 26 3.67 -14.43 -5.14
C VAL A 26 4.65 -14.91 -6.23
N PRO A 27 4.26 -15.07 -7.51
CA PRO A 27 5.19 -15.50 -8.56
C PRO A 27 6.39 -14.55 -8.76
N PHE A 28 6.20 -13.24 -8.55
CA PHE A 28 7.30 -12.28 -8.60
C PHE A 28 8.24 -12.42 -7.40
N LEU A 29 7.68 -12.66 -6.21
CA LEU A 29 8.45 -12.90 -4.99
C LEU A 29 9.31 -14.17 -5.13
N THR A 30 8.77 -15.25 -5.68
CA THR A 30 9.53 -16.48 -5.96
C THR A 30 10.74 -16.19 -6.85
N LYS A 31 10.58 -15.39 -7.92
CA LYS A 31 11.72 -15.00 -8.77
C LYS A 31 12.79 -14.20 -8.03
N TYR A 32 12.41 -13.35 -7.08
CA TYR A 32 13.38 -12.66 -6.22
C TYR A 32 14.14 -13.64 -5.31
N VAL A 33 13.45 -14.62 -4.73
CA VAL A 33 14.10 -15.69 -3.94
C VAL A 33 15.07 -16.50 -4.81
N GLU A 34 14.65 -16.93 -5.99
CA GLU A 34 15.50 -17.65 -6.95
C GLU A 34 16.71 -16.81 -7.40
N SER A 35 16.59 -15.49 -7.38
CA SER A 35 17.68 -14.54 -7.67
C SER A 35 18.59 -14.26 -6.48
N GLY A 36 18.34 -14.90 -5.32
CA GLY A 36 19.16 -14.80 -4.11
C GLY A 36 18.80 -13.67 -3.17
N PHE A 37 17.64 -13.01 -3.34
CA PHE A 37 17.18 -11.99 -2.38
C PHE A 37 16.54 -12.65 -1.16
N GLU A 38 17.02 -12.27 0.03
CA GLU A 38 16.54 -12.80 1.31
C GLU A 38 15.57 -11.86 2.04
N ALA A 39 15.38 -10.65 1.51
CA ALA A 39 14.58 -9.62 2.13
C ALA A 39 13.80 -8.82 1.08
N VAL A 40 12.58 -8.40 1.42
CA VAL A 40 11.70 -7.61 0.55
C VAL A 40 10.98 -6.52 1.33
N TRP A 41 10.73 -5.40 0.65
CA TRP A 41 9.83 -4.34 1.08
C TRP A 41 8.61 -4.33 0.17
N PHE A 42 7.47 -3.88 0.71
CA PHE A 42 6.28 -3.62 -0.09
C PHE A 42 5.97 -2.14 -0.14
N ALA A 43 5.20 -1.72 -1.15
CA ALA A 43 4.71 -0.37 -1.26
C ALA A 43 3.23 -0.35 -1.68
N SER A 44 2.41 0.18 -0.78
CA SER A 44 0.99 0.49 -1.00
C SER A 44 0.85 1.98 -1.36
N ALA A 45 -0.35 2.39 -1.76
CA ALA A 45 -0.66 3.79 -2.03
C ALA A 45 -1.83 4.27 -1.16
N PHE A 46 -1.65 5.41 -0.49
CA PHE A 46 -2.73 6.09 0.23
C PHE A 46 -3.34 7.24 -0.60
N LYS A 47 -2.69 7.64 -1.69
CA LYS A 47 -3.14 8.67 -2.64
C LYS A 47 -2.38 8.58 -3.98
N GLY A 48 -2.95 9.20 -5.01
CA GLY A 48 -2.27 9.55 -6.26
C GLY A 48 -2.27 8.44 -7.32
N THR A 49 -3.10 7.42 -7.16
CA THR A 49 -3.11 6.22 -8.02
C THR A 49 -4.50 5.91 -8.58
N THR A 50 -5.46 6.84 -8.46
CA THR A 50 -6.84 6.64 -8.96
C THR A 50 -7.16 7.45 -10.22
N GLY A 51 -6.42 8.52 -10.51
CA GLY A 51 -6.56 9.27 -11.77
C GLY A 51 -5.70 10.52 -11.84
N PRO A 52 -5.30 10.97 -13.05
CA PRO A 52 -4.38 12.10 -13.25
C PRO A 52 -4.97 13.46 -12.83
N ALA A 53 -6.30 13.61 -12.87
CA ALA A 53 -7.00 14.82 -12.45
C ALA A 53 -7.89 14.58 -11.22
N GLN A 54 -7.62 13.53 -10.45
CA GLN A 54 -8.43 13.19 -9.27
C GLN A 54 -8.29 14.29 -8.22
N ALA A 55 -9.39 14.98 -7.91
CA ALA A 55 -9.41 15.98 -6.85
C ALA A 55 -9.52 15.33 -5.46
N TRP A 56 -10.51 14.45 -5.27
CA TRP A 56 -10.81 13.79 -4.00
C TRP A 56 -10.16 12.42 -3.91
N THR A 57 -9.54 12.11 -2.77
CA THR A 57 -8.91 10.80 -2.55
C THR A 57 -9.96 9.71 -2.28
N PRO A 58 -10.12 8.70 -3.16
CA PRO A 58 -11.12 7.65 -2.96
C PRO A 58 -10.71 6.71 -1.82
N LEU A 59 -11.32 6.88 -0.64
CA LEU A 59 -10.90 6.19 0.59
C LEU A 59 -10.99 4.66 0.48
N SER A 60 -12.12 4.13 -0.03
CA SER A 60 -12.31 2.68 -0.21
C SER A 60 -11.28 2.07 -1.17
N TYR A 61 -10.89 2.77 -2.23
CA TYR A 61 -9.88 2.28 -3.17
C TYR A 61 -8.55 2.02 -2.46
N HIS A 62 -8.05 3.01 -1.73
CA HIS A 62 -6.76 2.90 -1.03
C HIS A 62 -6.83 1.94 0.16
N LEU A 63 -7.96 1.88 0.87
CA LEU A 63 -8.20 0.87 1.91
C LEU A 63 -8.11 -0.55 1.34
N LYS A 64 -8.79 -0.82 0.22
CA LYS A 64 -8.76 -2.12 -0.46
C LYS A 64 -7.36 -2.51 -0.92
N ASN A 65 -6.58 -1.56 -1.44
CA ASN A 65 -5.17 -1.80 -1.76
C ASN A 65 -4.37 -2.27 -0.53
N HIS A 66 -4.57 -1.63 0.63
CA HIS A 66 -3.88 -2.01 1.87
C HIS A 66 -4.33 -3.37 2.42
N LEU A 67 -5.62 -3.69 2.32
CA LEU A 67 -6.13 -5.02 2.70
C LEU A 67 -5.54 -6.13 1.82
N SER A 68 -5.40 -5.90 0.51
CA SER A 68 -4.71 -6.82 -0.39
C SER A 68 -3.23 -6.99 -0.04
N TRP A 69 -2.53 -5.90 0.30
CA TRP A 69 -1.15 -5.97 0.76
C TRP A 69 -0.98 -6.77 2.06
N LEU A 70 -1.92 -6.68 3.00
CA LEU A 70 -1.91 -7.52 4.20
C LEU A 70 -2.00 -9.02 3.85
N LYS A 71 -2.84 -9.40 2.88
CA LYS A 71 -2.89 -10.79 2.38
C LYS A 71 -1.53 -11.24 1.82
N VAL A 72 -0.85 -10.38 1.05
CA VAL A 72 0.49 -10.68 0.53
C VAL A 72 1.49 -10.86 1.67
N MET A 73 1.49 -9.97 2.67
CA MET A 73 2.38 -10.07 3.84
C MET A 73 2.19 -11.38 4.59
N GLN A 74 0.94 -11.84 4.75
CA GLN A 74 0.62 -13.13 5.36
C GLN A 74 1.11 -14.33 4.52
N ALA A 75 1.27 -14.15 3.21
CA ALA A 75 1.80 -15.19 2.32
C ALA A 75 3.33 -15.32 2.34
N VAL A 76 4.07 -14.24 2.68
CA VAL A 76 5.55 -14.19 2.65
C VAL A 76 6.22 -15.32 3.44
N PRO A 77 5.78 -15.70 4.65
CA PRO A 77 6.41 -16.80 5.40
C PRO A 77 6.46 -18.14 4.65
N ARG A 78 5.57 -18.37 3.67
CA ARG A 78 5.56 -19.57 2.81
C ARG A 78 6.69 -19.59 1.78
N LEU A 79 7.40 -18.46 1.61
CA LEU A 79 8.47 -18.24 0.64
C LEU A 79 9.85 -18.17 1.30
N ALA A 80 10.04 -18.83 2.45
CA ALA A 80 11.34 -18.91 3.11
C ALA A 80 12.46 -19.28 2.11
N PRO A 81 13.63 -18.61 2.14
CA PRO A 81 14.13 -17.74 3.22
C PRO A 81 13.72 -16.26 3.13
N LEU A 82 12.79 -15.86 2.24
CA LEU A 82 12.42 -14.45 2.08
C LEU A 82 11.81 -13.86 3.36
N ARG A 83 12.30 -12.69 3.79
CA ARG A 83 11.80 -11.95 4.94
C ARG A 83 11.19 -10.62 4.55
N LEU A 84 10.01 -10.32 5.09
CA LEU A 84 9.43 -8.99 4.99
C LEU A 84 10.19 -8.02 5.92
N GLN A 85 10.68 -6.92 5.36
CA GLN A 85 11.35 -5.85 6.11
C GLN A 85 10.37 -4.76 6.56
N GLY A 86 9.34 -4.49 5.74
CA GLY A 86 8.33 -3.49 6.05
C GLY A 86 7.53 -3.08 4.82
N VAL A 87 6.70 -2.06 5.00
CA VAL A 87 5.83 -1.49 3.98
C VAL A 87 5.97 0.02 3.92
N VAL A 88 6.02 0.56 2.70
CA VAL A 88 6.05 1.99 2.40
C VAL A 88 4.65 2.43 2.01
N LEU A 89 4.14 3.50 2.63
CA LEU A 89 2.90 4.15 2.21
C LEU A 89 3.26 5.26 1.22
N THR A 90 3.04 5.01 -0.06
CA THR A 90 3.33 5.99 -1.11
C THR A 90 2.17 6.95 -1.33
N GLY A 91 2.49 8.16 -1.77
CA GLY A 91 1.51 9.20 -2.08
C GLY A 91 1.92 9.99 -3.31
N TRP A 92 1.58 9.49 -4.49
CA TRP A 92 1.94 10.11 -5.75
C TRP A 92 1.25 11.47 -5.92
N GLN A 93 1.92 12.41 -6.60
CA GLN A 93 1.40 13.78 -6.78
C GLN A 93 0.97 14.08 -8.22
N ARG A 94 1.49 13.32 -9.20
CA ARG A 94 1.23 13.49 -10.64
C ARG A 94 1.64 12.21 -11.38
N TYR A 95 1.04 11.98 -12.55
CA TYR A 95 1.28 10.78 -13.36
C TYR A 95 2.45 10.94 -14.34
N ASP A 96 2.76 12.17 -14.71
CA ASP A 96 3.93 12.53 -15.51
C ASP A 96 4.41 13.94 -15.11
N HIS A 97 5.51 14.42 -15.70
CA HIS A 97 6.14 15.68 -15.31
C HIS A 97 5.29 16.93 -15.63
N TYR A 98 4.39 16.85 -16.62
CA TYR A 98 3.60 17.97 -17.13
C TYR A 98 2.12 17.89 -16.71
N SER A 99 1.69 16.78 -16.11
CA SER A 99 0.36 16.60 -15.56
C SER A 99 0.07 17.50 -14.37
N VAL A 100 -1.22 17.84 -14.20
CA VAL A 100 -1.74 18.53 -13.00
C VAL A 100 -1.51 17.69 -11.75
N LEU A 101 -1.53 18.35 -10.59
CA LEU A 101 -1.49 17.65 -9.31
C LEU A 101 -2.82 16.93 -9.05
N CYS A 102 -2.74 15.71 -8.53
CA CYS A 102 -3.90 14.95 -8.07
C CYS A 102 -3.81 14.70 -6.56
N GLU A 103 -4.98 14.56 -5.93
CA GLU A 103 -5.15 14.11 -4.56
C GLU A 103 -4.17 14.82 -3.60
N LEU A 104 -4.30 16.14 -3.47
CA LEU A 104 -3.38 16.93 -2.65
C LEU A 104 -3.36 16.47 -1.20
N LEU A 105 -2.25 16.70 -0.49
CA LEU A 105 -2.06 16.17 0.85
C LEU A 105 -3.24 16.46 1.82
N PRO A 106 -3.81 17.67 1.92
CA PRO A 106 -4.90 17.95 2.85
C PRO A 106 -6.13 17.06 2.64
N VAL A 107 -6.52 16.82 1.39
CA VAL A 107 -7.69 15.98 1.06
C VAL A 107 -7.40 14.49 1.22
N SER A 108 -6.13 14.10 1.27
CA SER A 108 -5.70 12.72 1.44
C SER A 108 -5.38 12.33 2.89
N ILE A 109 -5.42 13.26 3.84
CA ILE A 109 -5.16 12.96 5.27
C ILE A 109 -6.09 11.85 5.81
N PRO A 110 -7.41 11.84 5.54
CA PRO A 110 -8.27 10.76 5.98
C PRO A 110 -7.84 9.39 5.41
N SER A 111 -7.45 9.36 4.13
CA SER A 111 -6.93 8.15 3.48
C SER A 111 -5.65 7.67 4.15
N LEU A 112 -4.70 8.58 4.40
CA LEU A 112 -3.45 8.26 5.09
C LEU A 112 -3.71 7.63 6.46
N ALA A 113 -4.61 8.21 7.26
CA ALA A 113 -4.95 7.70 8.58
C ALA A 113 -5.59 6.31 8.51
N ILE A 114 -6.56 6.10 7.61
CA ILE A 114 -7.22 4.81 7.38
C ILE A 114 -6.19 3.75 6.96
N CYS A 115 -5.37 4.06 5.96
CA CYS A 115 -4.36 3.16 5.41
C CYS A 115 -3.33 2.76 6.47
N LEU A 116 -2.84 3.73 7.26
CA LEU A 116 -1.89 3.48 8.32
C LEU A 116 -2.50 2.63 9.44
N GLN A 117 -3.70 2.98 9.93
CA GLN A 117 -4.36 2.18 10.97
C GLN A 117 -4.71 0.78 10.50
N THR A 118 -5.04 0.60 9.21
CA THR A 118 -5.26 -0.72 8.62
C THR A 118 -4.02 -1.59 8.73
N LEU A 119 -2.84 -1.07 8.38
CA LEU A 119 -1.59 -1.83 8.48
C LEU A 119 -1.19 -2.14 9.93
N VAL A 120 -1.30 -1.15 10.82
CA VAL A 120 -0.94 -1.31 12.24
C VAL A 120 -1.79 -2.38 12.93
N ASN A 121 -3.07 -2.49 12.58
CA ASN A 121 -4.00 -3.43 13.21
C ASN A 121 -4.17 -4.73 12.42
N GLY A 122 -3.49 -4.90 11.28
CA GLY A 122 -3.67 -6.07 10.42
C GLY A 122 -5.05 -6.15 9.73
N GLY A 123 -5.76 -5.03 9.65
CA GLY A 123 -7.10 -4.89 9.09
C GLY A 123 -7.76 -3.57 9.52
N PHE A 124 -8.85 -3.18 8.86
CA PHE A 124 -9.61 -1.99 9.24
C PHE A 124 -10.78 -2.36 10.16
N THR A 125 -10.45 -2.54 11.45
CA THR A 125 -11.42 -2.90 12.50
C THR A 125 -12.15 -1.68 13.05
N GLU A 126 -13.16 -1.90 13.92
CA GLU A 126 -13.84 -0.80 14.62
C GLU A 126 -12.90 -0.01 15.53
N GLU A 127 -11.89 -0.65 16.13
CA GLU A 127 -10.82 0.02 16.89
C GLU A 127 -10.00 0.94 15.99
N ALA A 128 -9.59 0.45 14.81
CA ALA A 128 -8.85 1.22 13.83
C ALA A 128 -9.68 2.43 13.36
N LYS A 129 -10.96 2.22 13.04
CA LYS A 129 -11.90 3.27 12.65
C LYS A 129 -12.08 4.32 13.76
N ARG A 130 -12.33 3.89 15.00
CA ARG A 130 -12.48 4.80 16.15
C ARG A 130 -11.23 5.66 16.36
N LYS A 131 -10.04 5.07 16.23
CA LYS A 131 -8.77 5.80 16.35
C LYS A 131 -8.57 6.81 15.21
N VAL A 132 -8.97 6.48 13.98
CA VAL A 132 -8.96 7.45 12.86
C VAL A 132 -9.87 8.63 13.18
N LEU A 133 -11.10 8.38 13.61
CA LEU A 133 -12.07 9.43 13.91
C LEU A 133 -11.59 10.35 15.05
N ASP A 134 -11.07 9.75 16.13
CA ASP A 134 -10.54 10.47 17.29
C ASP A 134 -9.35 11.38 16.92
N VAL A 135 -8.33 10.83 16.24
CA VAL A 135 -7.13 11.59 15.85
C VAL A 135 -7.43 12.71 14.87
N LEU A 136 -8.42 12.53 13.99
CA LEU A 136 -8.81 13.53 12.99
C LEU A 136 -9.89 14.49 13.49
N GLY A 137 -10.48 14.26 14.66
CA GLY A 137 -11.60 15.06 15.17
C GLY A 137 -12.86 14.96 14.29
N LEU A 138 -13.13 13.78 13.73
CA LEU A 138 -14.27 13.54 12.84
C LEU A 138 -15.38 12.76 13.55
N GLU A 139 -16.64 13.09 13.28
CA GLU A 139 -17.79 12.33 13.79
C GLU A 139 -18.02 11.02 13.01
N SER A 140 -17.72 11.03 11.71
CA SER A 140 -17.86 9.86 10.84
C SER A 140 -16.92 9.96 9.64
N VAL A 141 -16.71 8.81 8.97
CA VAL A 141 -15.98 8.73 7.70
C VAL A 141 -16.75 7.87 6.73
N GLN A 142 -16.98 8.39 5.52
CA GLN A 142 -17.68 7.69 4.46
C GLN A 142 -16.65 7.00 3.57
N LEU A 143 -16.65 5.67 3.58
CA LEU A 143 -15.76 4.87 2.72
C LEU A 143 -16.29 4.78 1.29
N GLU A 144 -17.60 4.95 1.08
CA GLU A 144 -18.23 4.90 -0.22
C GLU A 144 -18.68 6.29 -0.69
N GLN A 145 -18.54 6.49 -2.01
CA GLN A 145 -18.90 7.66 -2.83
C GLN A 145 -17.89 8.81 -2.92
N SER A 146 -17.12 8.79 -4.01
CA SER A 146 -16.79 9.97 -4.81
C SER A 146 -16.59 9.49 -6.24
N THR A 147 -17.69 9.41 -7.01
CA THR A 147 -17.65 9.37 -8.48
C THR A 147 -17.23 10.72 -9.00
#